data_AF-A0A8T4TYK6-F1
#
_entry.id   AF-A0A8T4TYK6-F1
#
_cell.length_a   1.000
_cell.length_b   1.000
_cell.length_c   1.000
_cell.angle_alpha   90.00
_cell.angle_beta   90.00
_cell.angle_gamma   90.00
#
_symmetry.space_group_name_H-M   'P 1'
#
loop_
_entity.id
_entity.type
_entity.pdbx_description
1 polymer ?
#
loop_
_entity_poly.entity_id
_entity_poly.type
_entity_poly.pdbx_seq_one_letter_code
_entity_poly.pdbx_strand_id
1 'polypeptide(L)'
;MTSLVLIEGAEFHLDMIDFDCEKSDEGLADVRDILTFLRIKRGFIMDSGNSYHYLGFDFRSELEFLRLLERLPSYSRVGSSWSSYQKTKGFSVLRVTPCLKLGKQIPFLVERFENPQIYFPFAEE
;
A
#
# COMPACT_ATOMS: atom_id res chain seq x y z
N MET A 1 -11.92 0.92 1.93
CA MET A 1 -11.58 0.80 0.49
C MET A 1 -11.04 -0.60 0.24
N THR A 2 -11.36 -1.21 -0.91
CA THR A 2 -10.91 -2.57 -1.28
C THR A 2 -9.94 -2.51 -2.44
N SER A 3 -9.00 -3.48 -2.52
CA SER A 3 -8.06 -3.55 -3.64
C SER A 3 -8.69 -4.06 -4.92
N LEU A 4 -9.74 -4.87 -4.83
CA LEU A 4 -10.40 -5.48 -5.97
C LEU A 4 -11.21 -4.44 -6.73
N VAL A 5 -10.97 -4.35 -8.03
CA VAL A 5 -11.66 -3.45 -8.97
C VAL A 5 -12.07 -4.24 -10.22
N LEU A 6 -13.19 -3.82 -10.84
CA LEU A 6 -13.70 -4.40 -12.07
C LEU A 6 -13.55 -3.39 -13.21
N ILE A 7 -12.83 -3.77 -14.26
CA ILE A 7 -12.56 -2.93 -15.43
C ILE A 7 -12.95 -3.73 -16.67
N GLU A 8 -13.94 -3.23 -17.41
CA GLU A 8 -14.42 -3.85 -18.66
C GLU A 8 -14.79 -5.35 -18.50
N GLY A 9 -15.27 -5.73 -17.32
CA GLY A 9 -15.65 -7.11 -17.00
C GLY A 9 -14.50 -8.02 -16.55
N ALA A 10 -13.27 -7.51 -16.44
CA ALA A 10 -12.13 -8.20 -15.88
C ALA A 10 -11.77 -7.67 -14.48
N GLU A 11 -11.35 -8.58 -13.60
CA GLU A 11 -10.96 -8.27 -12.22
C GLU A 11 -9.47 -7.94 -12.12
N PHE A 12 -9.17 -6.88 -11.37
CA PHE A 12 -7.82 -6.44 -11.08
C PHE A 12 -7.67 -6.05 -9.61
N HIS A 13 -6.43 -5.99 -9.15
CA HIS A 13 -6.07 -5.52 -7.81
C HIS A 13 -5.24 -4.25 -7.88
N LEU A 14 -5.58 -3.30 -7.02
CA LEU A 14 -4.71 -2.18 -6.66
C LEU A 14 -3.80 -2.56 -5.51
N ASP A 15 -2.58 -2.04 -5.54
CA ASP A 15 -1.66 -2.17 -4.41
C ASP A 15 -2.21 -1.39 -3.21
N MET A 16 -2.57 -2.11 -2.15
CA MET A 16 -3.03 -1.51 -0.90
C MET A 16 -2.28 -2.17 0.24
N ILE A 17 -1.57 -1.39 1.05
CA ILE A 17 -0.74 -1.90 2.15
C ILE A 17 -1.04 -1.09 3.41
N ASP A 18 -1.25 -1.82 4.51
CA ASP A 18 -1.37 -1.27 5.86
C ASP A 18 -0.03 -1.49 6.57
N PHE A 19 0.70 -0.39 6.84
CA PHE A 19 1.97 -0.47 7.54
C PHE A 19 1.74 -0.41 9.05
N ASP A 20 2.51 -1.19 9.78
CA ASP A 20 2.57 -1.19 11.24
C ASP A 20 3.88 -0.52 11.68
N CYS A 21 3.99 0.77 11.40
CA CYS A 21 5.12 1.61 11.80
C CYS A 21 4.65 2.87 12.50
N GLU A 22 5.50 3.40 13.37
CA GLU A 22 5.24 4.68 14.01
C GLU A 22 5.34 5.82 12.99
N LYS A 23 4.57 6.88 13.23
CA LYS A 23 4.56 8.08 12.39
C LYS A 23 5.75 8.97 12.74
N SER A 24 6.89 8.67 12.13
CA SER A 24 8.11 9.48 12.18
C SER A 24 8.75 9.61 10.80
N ASP A 25 9.80 10.41 10.70
CA ASP A 25 10.60 10.53 9.47
C ASP A 25 11.26 9.20 9.11
N GLU A 26 11.72 8.45 10.12
CA GLU A 26 12.28 7.10 9.96
C GLU A 26 11.20 6.10 9.51
N GLY A 27 10.00 6.17 10.10
CA GLY A 27 8.89 5.31 9.70
C GLY A 27 8.45 5.56 8.24
N LEU A 28 8.45 6.82 7.81
CA LEU A 28 8.17 7.16 6.42
C LEU A 28 9.29 6.69 5.47
N ALA A 29 10.56 6.79 5.89
CA ALA A 29 11.69 6.25 5.14
C ALA A 29 11.58 4.72 4.98
N ASP A 30 11.27 3.99 6.06
CA ASP A 30 11.02 2.53 6.03
C ASP A 30 9.92 2.18 5.00
N VAL A 31 8.82 2.93 4.99
CA VAL A 31 7.73 2.74 4.02
C VAL A 31 8.24 2.89 2.58
N ARG A 32 8.99 3.96 2.28
CA ARG A 32 9.56 4.19 0.93
C ARG A 32 10.50 3.05 0.51
N ASP A 33 11.35 2.58 1.42
CA ASP A 33 12.30 1.50 1.15
C ASP A 33 11.59 0.18 0.86
N ILE A 34 10.55 -0.14 1.65
CA ILE A 34 9.72 -1.34 1.43
C ILE A 34 9.01 -1.25 0.08
N LEU A 35 8.35 -0.14 -0.24
CA LEU A 35 7.66 0.06 -1.52
C LEU A 35 8.63 -0.07 -2.71
N THR A 36 9.83 0.50 -2.56
CA THR A 36 10.91 0.43 -3.56
C THR A 36 11.33 -1.03 -3.78
N PHE A 37 11.64 -1.76 -2.70
CA PHE A 37 12.06 -3.16 -2.76
C PHE A 37 10.97 -4.09 -3.30
N LEU A 38 9.71 -3.82 -2.98
CA LEU A 38 8.55 -4.55 -3.51
C LEU A 38 8.36 -4.34 -5.02
N ARG A 39 9.09 -3.39 -5.62
CA ARG A 39 8.94 -2.95 -7.01
C ARG A 39 7.54 -2.44 -7.30
N ILE A 40 6.93 -1.80 -6.30
CA ILE A 40 5.69 -1.04 -6.49
C ILE A 40 6.07 0.23 -7.23
N LYS A 41 5.34 0.60 -8.28
CA LYS A 41 5.75 1.66 -9.20
C LYS A 41 5.38 3.05 -8.69
N ARG A 42 4.12 3.28 -8.33
CA ARG A 42 3.62 4.62 -8.02
C ARG A 42 2.29 4.57 -7.28
N GLY A 43 2.09 5.54 -6.39
CA GLY A 43 0.93 5.60 -5.51
C GLY A 43 0.97 6.76 -4.55
N PHE A 44 0.16 6.65 -3.50
CA PHE A 44 0.05 7.61 -2.43
C PHE A 44 0.35 6.96 -1.09
N ILE A 45 1.24 7.59 -0.33
CA ILE A 45 1.44 7.30 1.08
C ILE A 45 0.55 8.26 1.87
N MET A 46 -0.29 7.71 2.74
CA MET A 46 -1.26 8.44 3.53
C MET A 46 -1.00 8.23 5.02
N ASP A 47 -1.13 9.29 5.81
CA ASP A 47 -1.24 9.19 7.26
C ASP A 47 -2.67 8.73 7.58
N SER A 48 -2.81 7.56 8.19
CA SER A 48 -4.11 6.96 8.57
C SER A 48 -4.56 7.36 9.98
N GLY A 49 -3.73 8.13 10.71
CA GLY A 49 -3.91 8.50 12.10
C GLY A 49 -2.89 7.80 13.01
N ASN A 50 -2.79 6.47 12.96
CA ASN A 50 -1.87 5.70 13.80
C ASN A 50 -0.65 5.16 13.05
N SER A 51 -0.76 5.01 11.74
CA SER A 51 0.27 4.43 10.89
C SER A 51 0.19 5.02 9.48
N TYR A 52 1.00 4.50 8.55
CA TYR A 52 0.89 4.82 7.14
C TYR A 52 0.08 3.77 6.38
N HIS A 53 -0.76 4.25 5.48
CA HIS A 53 -1.36 3.44 4.43
C HIS A 53 -0.71 3.75 3.10
N TYR A 54 -0.61 2.74 2.24
CA TYR A 54 -0.27 2.95 0.84
C TYR A 54 -1.43 2.58 -0.09
N LEU A 55 -1.65 3.43 -1.08
CA LEU A 55 -2.62 3.27 -2.16
C LEU A 55 -1.91 3.42 -3.51
N GLY A 56 -1.64 2.31 -4.18
CA GLY A 56 -1.18 2.26 -5.56
C GLY A 56 -2.33 2.39 -6.56
N PHE A 57 -2.00 2.77 -7.78
CA PHE A 57 -2.97 2.94 -8.86
C PHE A 57 -2.63 2.17 -10.14
N ASP A 58 -1.61 1.30 -10.10
CA ASP A 58 -1.35 0.34 -11.17
C ASP A 58 -2.12 -0.96 -10.90
N PHE A 59 -2.64 -1.56 -11.96
CA PHE A 59 -3.40 -2.79 -11.89
C PHE A 59 -2.49 -4.02 -11.82
N ARG A 60 -2.87 -4.96 -10.97
CA ARG A 60 -2.32 -6.31 -10.88
C ARG A 60 -3.37 -7.34 -11.23
N SER A 61 -2.95 -8.41 -11.89
CA SER A 61 -3.71 -9.66 -11.89
C SER A 61 -3.77 -10.26 -10.48
N GLU A 62 -4.72 -11.17 -10.25
CA GLU A 62 -4.84 -11.92 -8.99
C GLU A 62 -3.52 -12.62 -8.62
N LEU A 63 -2.86 -13.26 -9.58
CA LEU A 63 -1.59 -13.95 -9.35
C LEU A 63 -0.47 -13.00 -8.91
N GLU A 64 -0.37 -11.82 -9.52
CA GLU A 64 0.61 -10.80 -9.14
C GLU A 64 0.31 -10.21 -7.76
N PHE A 65 -0.97 -10.07 -7.42
CA PHE A 65 -1.42 -9.65 -6.10
C PHE A 65 -1.09 -10.68 -5.01
N LEU A 66 -1.37 -11.97 -5.24
CA LEU A 66 -1.02 -13.03 -4.29
C LEU A 66 0.49 -13.10 -4.04
N ARG A 67 1.30 -12.98 -5.10
CA ARG A 67 2.77 -12.91 -5.00
C ARG A 67 3.24 -11.69 -4.19
N LEU A 68 2.57 -10.55 -4.32
CA LEU A 68 2.86 -9.39 -3.47
C LEU A 68 2.60 -9.73 -2.00
N LEU A 69 1.41 -10.26 -1.68
CA LEU A 69 1.05 -10.63 -0.31
C LEU A 69 1.96 -11.71 0.30
N GLU A 70 2.59 -12.56 -0.51
CA GLU A 70 3.60 -13.53 -0.08
C GLU A 70 4.92 -12.91 0.35
N ARG A 71 5.30 -11.78 -0.25
CA ARG A 71 6.53 -11.08 0.10
C ARG A 71 6.38 -10.21 1.33
N LEU A 72 5.18 -9.65 1.56
CA LEU A 72 4.92 -8.68 2.64
C LEU A 72 5.37 -9.11 4.05
N PRO A 73 5.17 -10.35 4.52
CA PRO A 73 5.63 -10.78 5.84
C PRO A 73 7.14 -10.68 6.07
N SER A 74 7.94 -10.62 5.00
CA SER A 74 9.40 -10.51 5.09
C SER A 74 9.89 -9.12 5.46
N TYR A 75 8.98 -8.14 5.63
CA TYR A 75 9.33 -6.76 6.00
C TYR A 75 8.85 -6.44 7.41
N SER A 76 9.73 -5.84 8.21
CA SER A 76 9.52 -5.57 9.64
C SER A 76 8.32 -4.66 9.94
N ARG A 77 7.84 -3.89 8.96
CA ARG A 77 6.75 -2.91 9.11
C ARG A 77 5.44 -3.32 8.46
N VAL A 78 5.31 -4.58 8.04
CA VAL A 78 4.03 -5.11 7.55
C VAL A 78 3.64 -6.31 8.41
N GLY A 79 2.55 -6.18 9.15
CA GLY A 79 2.09 -7.23 10.05
C GLY A 79 1.79 -8.53 9.29
N SER A 80 2.44 -9.63 9.66
CA SER A 80 2.24 -10.95 9.03
C SER A 80 0.79 -11.44 9.10
N SER A 81 0.07 -11.08 10.17
CA SER A 81 -1.36 -11.35 10.34
C SER A 81 -2.21 -10.59 9.31
N TRP A 82 -1.81 -9.37 8.94
CA TRP A 82 -2.55 -8.55 7.98
C TRP A 82 -2.51 -9.17 6.59
N SER A 83 -1.32 -9.48 6.07
CA SER A 83 -1.17 -10.07 4.73
C SER A 83 -1.84 -11.44 4.63
N SER A 84 -1.76 -12.25 5.69
CA SER A 84 -2.41 -13.56 5.74
C SER A 84 -3.93 -13.44 5.65
N TYR A 85 -4.51 -12.47 6.36
CA TYR A 85 -5.94 -12.20 6.32
C TYR A 85 -6.41 -11.75 4.93
N GLN A 86 -5.66 -10.86 4.27
CA GLN A 86 -6.03 -10.40 2.92
C GLN A 86 -5.99 -11.54 1.89
N LYS A 87 -5.01 -12.46 2.00
CA LYS A 87 -4.96 -13.67 1.15
C LYS A 87 -6.20 -14.53 1.32
N THR A 88 -6.63 -14.79 2.56
CA THR A 88 -7.85 -15.58 2.82
C THR A 88 -9.10 -14.92 2.25
N LYS A 89 -9.14 -13.58 2.19
CA LYS A 89 -10.26 -12.83 1.60
C LYS A 89 -10.20 -12.73 0.07
N GLY A 90 -9.03 -12.91 -0.52
CA GLY A 90 -8.79 -12.68 -1.94
C GLY A 90 -8.58 -11.21 -2.30
N PHE A 91 -8.71 -10.26 -1.37
CA PHE A 91 -8.50 -8.83 -1.61
C PHE A 91 -8.03 -8.12 -0.34
N SER A 92 -7.36 -6.99 -0.51
CA SER A 92 -6.92 -6.12 0.59
C SER A 92 -8.01 -5.14 0.98
N VAL A 93 -8.13 -4.87 2.28
CA VAL A 93 -8.97 -3.80 2.82
C VAL A 93 -8.13 -2.86 3.68
N LEU A 94 -8.17 -1.57 3.36
CA LEU A 94 -7.67 -0.52 4.25
C LEU A 94 -8.80 0.06 5.08
N ARG A 95 -8.59 0.08 6.40
CA ARG A 95 -9.53 0.56 7.39
C ARG A 95 -9.08 1.92 7.89
N VAL A 96 -9.86 2.94 7.61
CA VAL A 96 -9.68 4.26 8.23
C VAL A 96 -10.41 4.23 9.57
N THR A 97 -9.65 4.35 10.66
CA THR A 97 -10.22 4.38 12.02
C THR A 97 -9.95 5.74 12.63
N PRO A 98 -10.92 6.38 13.30
CA PRO A 98 -10.68 7.63 14.01
C PRO A 98 -9.57 7.47 15.05
N CYS A 99 -8.51 8.26 14.96
CA CYS A 99 -7.48 8.31 16.00
C CYS A 99 -7.95 9.23 17.14
N LEU A 100 -8.51 8.66 18.20
CA LEU A 100 -9.03 9.45 19.33
C LEU A 100 -7.94 10.25 20.07
N LYS A 101 -6.67 9.84 19.98
CA LYS A 101 -5.52 10.51 20.62
C LYS A 101 -5.14 11.83 19.96
N LEU A 102 -5.37 11.98 18.65
CA LEU A 102 -4.97 13.16 17.87
C LEU A 102 -6.17 14.07 17.51
N GLY A 103 -7.36 13.80 18.08
CA GLY A 103 -8.62 14.37 17.61
C GLY A 103 -9.06 13.69 16.29
N LYS A 104 -10.27 13.98 15.80
CA LYS A 104 -10.79 13.40 14.55
C LYS A 104 -9.94 13.84 13.34
N GLN A 105 -8.80 13.19 13.11
CA GLN A 105 -8.04 13.35 11.88
C GLN A 105 -8.65 12.48 10.80
N ILE A 106 -8.95 13.13 9.68
CA ILE A 106 -9.26 12.47 8.41
C ILE A 106 -7.90 12.09 7.81
N PRO A 107 -7.74 10.88 7.24
CA PRO A 107 -6.52 10.52 6.56
C PRO A 107 -6.13 11.57 5.53
N PHE A 108 -4.86 11.92 5.49
CA PHE A 108 -4.36 12.92 4.57
C PHE A 108 -3.15 12.39 3.81
N LEU A 109 -2.95 12.96 2.63
CA LEU A 109 -1.82 12.64 1.78
C LEU A 109 -0.53 13.14 2.44
N VAL A 110 0.42 12.23 2.62
CA VAL A 110 1.78 12.56 3.07
C VAL A 110 2.68 12.75 1.86
N GLU A 111 2.60 11.81 0.92
CA GLU A 111 3.51 11.78 -0.22
C GLU A 111 2.88 11.09 -1.43
N ARG A 112 3.15 11.64 -2.62
CA ARG A 112 2.99 10.92 -3.87
C ARG A 112 4.29 10.15 -4.14
N PHE A 113 4.23 8.83 -4.01
CA PHE A 113 5.37 7.96 -4.19
C PHE A 113 5.52 7.59 -5.67
N GLU A 114 6.73 7.73 -6.19
CA GLU A 114 7.16 7.20 -7.48
C GLU A 114 8.47 6.46 -7.27
N ASN A 115 8.54 5.21 -7.71
CA ASN A 115 9.67 4.34 -7.44
C ASN A 115 10.88 4.77 -8.25
N PRO A 116 11.96 5.23 -7.61
CA PRO A 116 13.12 5.76 -8.32
C PRO A 116 13.91 4.68 -9.06
N GLN A 117 13.72 3.40 -8.72
CA GLN A 117 14.45 2.27 -9.31
C GLN A 117 13.73 1.63 -10.50
N ILE A 118 12.48 2.00 -10.74
CA ILE A 118 11.74 1.53 -11.92
C ILE A 118 11.81 2.64 -12.95
N TYR A 119 12.68 2.45 -13.94
CA TYR A 119 12.73 3.33 -15.10
C TYR A 119 11.35 3.29 -15.78
N PHE A 120 10.71 4.44 -15.91
CA PHE A 120 9.56 4.62 -16.78
C PHE A 120 10.12 5.00 -18.15
N PRO A 121 10.29 4.06 -19.11
CA PRO A 121 10.36 4.50 -20.49
C PRO A 121 9.02 5.20 -20.77
N PHE A 122 9.04 6.34 -21.44
CA PHE A 122 7.88 7.19 -21.75
C PHE A 122 7.49 8.18 -20.64
N ALA A 123 8.35 9.18 -20.43
CA ALA A 123 7.89 10.55 -20.65
C ALA A 123 8.09 10.84 -22.15
N GLU A 124 7.14 10.42 -22.99
CA GLU A 124 7.04 10.93 -24.36
C GLU A 124 5.68 11.63 -24.49
N GLU A 125 5.82 12.92 -24.78
CA GLU A 125 4.86 13.97 -25.17
C GLU A 125 3.84 14.51 -24.14
#